data_AF-A0A6J1W2R5-F1
#
_entry.id   AF-A0A6J1W2R5-F1
#
_cell.length_a   1.000
_cell.length_b   1.000
_cell.length_c   1.000
_cell.angle_alpha   90.00
_cell.angle_beta   90.00
_cell.angle_gamma   90.00
#
_symmetry.space_group_name_H-M   'P 1'
#
loop_
_entity.id
_entity.type
_entity.pdbx_description
1 polymer ?
#
loop_
_entity_poly.entity_id
_entity_poly.type
_entity_poly.pdbx_seq_one_letter_code
_entity_poly.pdbx_strand_id
1 'polypeptide(L)'
;MRPYAVVDFRYEYLGKQPRGHKLVVLKSPSAVKVTVKDIARPANPVVCFTYMELHPHKTVAILRAGQDCRDYDVSLEVETGVFAKRPALEAKFKYPRVPKQVNDMIDEILAVLPGIASMADFSHKVQKNPSKEISMIMALKRPDECLMVMKLPEVSYIFF
;
A
#
# COMPACT_ATOMS: atom_id res chain seq x y z
N MET A 1 16.83 14.65 1.24
CA MET A 1 16.16 14.51 -0.07
C MET A 1 16.34 15.81 -0.86
N ARG A 2 16.44 15.75 -2.19
CA ARG A 2 16.60 16.92 -3.07
C ARG A 2 15.38 17.04 -4.00
N PRO A 3 15.01 18.27 -4.45
CA PRO A 3 14.00 18.43 -5.49
C PRO A 3 14.39 17.65 -6.74
N TYR A 4 13.44 16.89 -7.29
CA TYR A 4 13.61 16.14 -8.53
C TYR A 4 12.71 16.68 -9.64
N ALA A 5 11.43 16.91 -9.34
CA ALA A 5 10.48 17.47 -10.27
C ALA A 5 9.40 18.30 -9.54
N VAL A 6 8.90 19.32 -10.21
CA VAL A 6 7.69 20.06 -9.82
C VAL A 6 6.79 20.13 -11.04
N VAL A 7 5.54 19.70 -10.91
CA VAL A 7 4.56 19.66 -12.00
C VAL A 7 3.31 20.43 -11.57
N ASP A 8 2.95 21.43 -12.36
CA ASP A 8 1.74 22.23 -12.14
C ASP A 8 0.65 21.76 -13.12
N PHE A 9 -0.39 21.13 -12.59
CA PHE A 9 -1.63 20.84 -13.33
C PHE A 9 -2.59 22.01 -13.11
N ARG A 10 -2.83 22.80 -14.15
CA ARG A 10 -3.72 23.96 -14.09
C ARG A 10 -4.94 23.76 -14.98
N TYR A 11 -6.10 24.12 -14.46
CA TYR A 11 -7.37 24.16 -15.15
C TYR A 11 -7.85 25.61 -15.16
N GLU A 12 -7.94 26.19 -16.36
CA GLU A 12 -8.43 27.54 -16.56
C GLU A 12 -9.84 27.48 -17.13
N TYR A 13 -10.78 28.12 -16.44
CA TYR A 13 -12.16 28.23 -16.88
C TYR A 13 -12.47 29.71 -17.11
N LEU A 14 -13.19 30.00 -18.20
CA LEU A 14 -13.55 31.37 -18.56
C LEU A 14 -14.27 32.06 -17.40
N GLY A 15 -13.78 33.23 -16.98
CA GLY A 15 -14.38 34.02 -15.90
C GLY A 15 -14.26 33.43 -14.48
N LYS A 16 -13.44 32.39 -14.27
CA LYS A 16 -13.19 31.81 -12.94
C LYS A 16 -11.72 31.88 -12.54
N GLN A 17 -11.48 31.87 -11.23
CA GLN A 17 -10.13 31.76 -10.67
C GLN A 17 -9.47 30.44 -11.13
N PRO A 18 -8.17 30.45 -11.45
CA PRO A 18 -7.43 29.25 -11.82
C PRO A 18 -7.53 28.19 -10.72
N ARG A 19 -7.86 26.96 -11.10
CA ARG A 19 -7.82 25.79 -10.20
C ARG A 19 -6.71 24.86 -10.64
N GLY A 20 -6.25 24.02 -9.73
CA GLY A 20 -5.24 23.05 -10.09
C GLY A 20 -4.51 22.44 -8.92
N HIS A 21 -3.58 21.57 -9.27
CA HIS A 21 -2.76 20.85 -8.32
C HIS A 21 -1.29 20.99 -8.66
N LYS A 22 -0.50 21.25 -7.64
CA LYS A 22 0.96 21.27 -7.71
C LYS A 22 1.50 19.97 -7.13
N LEU A 23 2.15 19.17 -7.97
CA LEU A 23 2.91 17.98 -7.59
C LEU A 23 4.35 18.40 -7.30
N VAL A 24 4.87 18.02 -6.14
CA VAL A 24 6.28 18.21 -5.77
C VAL A 24 6.89 16.84 -5.50
N VAL A 25 7.95 16.51 -6.24
CA VAL A 25 8.69 15.26 -6.11
C VAL A 25 10.07 15.54 -5.56
N LEU A 26 10.36 14.97 -4.38
CA LEU A 26 11.68 14.96 -3.76
C LEU A 26 12.26 13.55 -3.86
N LYS A 27 13.55 13.44 -4.19
CA LYS A 27 14.24 12.16 -4.35
C LYS A 27 15.56 12.13 -3.58
N SER A 28 15.93 10.96 -3.09
CA SER A 28 17.26 10.55 -2.63
C SER A 28 17.52 9.12 -3.13
N PRO A 29 18.74 8.57 -2.98
CA PRO A 29 19.04 7.21 -3.45
C PRO A 29 18.07 6.15 -2.93
N SER A 30 17.69 6.23 -1.65
CA SER A 30 16.82 5.25 -0.97
C SER A 30 15.40 5.76 -0.69
N ALA A 31 14.98 6.92 -1.20
CA ALA A 31 13.63 7.42 -0.89
C ALA A 31 13.07 8.38 -1.94
N VAL A 32 11.74 8.35 -2.09
CA VAL A 32 10.96 9.26 -2.92
C VAL A 32 9.81 9.81 -2.09
N LYS A 33 9.62 11.12 -2.11
CA LYS A 33 8.48 11.77 -1.46
C LYS A 33 7.74 12.60 -2.51
N VAL A 34 6.45 12.36 -2.64
CA VAL A 34 5.55 13.09 -3.51
C VAL A 34 4.52 13.81 -2.66
N THR A 35 4.28 15.08 -2.95
CA THR A 35 3.25 15.87 -2.27
C THR A 35 2.40 16.57 -3.31
N VAL A 36 1.08 16.45 -3.17
CA VAL A 36 0.10 17.13 -4.01
C VAL A 36 -0.56 18.22 -3.18
N LYS A 37 -0.57 19.43 -3.71
CA LYS A 37 -1.14 20.62 -3.07
C LYS A 37 -2.15 21.26 -4.01
N ASP A 38 -3.22 21.82 -3.44
CA ASP A 38 -4.10 22.70 -4.20
C ASP A 38 -3.39 24.04 -4.47
N ILE A 39 -3.43 24.53 -5.71
CA ILE A 39 -2.79 25.79 -6.08
C ILE A 39 -3.46 26.98 -5.36
N ALA A 40 -4.76 26.90 -5.08
CA ALA A 40 -5.49 27.89 -4.29
C ALA A 40 -5.27 27.74 -2.78
N ARG A 41 -4.77 26.59 -2.30
CA ARG A 41 -4.46 26.33 -0.88
C ARG A 41 -3.09 25.65 -0.71
N PRO A 42 -1.98 26.33 -1.04
CA PRO A 42 -0.66 25.70 -1.12
C PRO A 42 -0.07 25.30 0.24
N ALA A 43 -0.61 25.82 1.34
CA ALA A 43 -0.19 25.46 2.70
C ALA A 43 -0.59 24.02 3.06
N ASN A 44 -1.69 23.52 2.50
CA ASN A 44 -2.37 22.31 2.99
C ASN A 44 -2.27 21.21 1.92
N PRO A 45 -1.34 20.25 2.06
CA PRO A 45 -1.24 19.14 1.12
C PRO A 45 -2.46 18.23 1.23
N VAL A 46 -2.94 17.76 0.08
CA VAL A 46 -4.11 16.87 -0.03
C VAL A 46 -3.71 15.41 -0.21
N VAL A 47 -2.49 15.17 -0.72
CA VAL A 47 -1.91 13.83 -0.85
C VAL A 47 -0.42 13.89 -0.52
N CYS A 48 0.03 12.95 0.30
CA CYS A 48 1.41 12.74 0.69
C CYS A 48 1.76 11.28 0.45
N PHE A 49 2.62 11.03 -0.53
CA PHE A 49 3.17 9.70 -0.79
C PHE A 49 4.64 9.69 -0.40
N THR A 50 5.06 8.64 0.29
CA THR A 50 6.46 8.40 0.65
C THR A 50 6.82 6.96 0.37
N TYR A 51 7.87 6.76 -0.41
CA TYR A 51 8.55 5.49 -0.60
C TYR A 51 9.92 5.59 0.05
N MET A 52 10.31 4.58 0.81
CA MET A 52 11.62 4.50 1.45
C MET A 52 12.13 3.05 1.48
N GLU A 53 13.37 2.86 1.08
CA GLU A 53 14.15 1.67 1.35
C GLU A 53 14.83 1.87 2.71
N LEU A 54 14.36 1.18 3.73
CA LEU A 54 14.89 1.28 5.10
C LEU A 54 16.25 0.57 5.21
N HIS A 55 16.38 -0.55 4.51
CA HIS A 55 17.62 -1.30 4.29
C HIS A 55 17.46 -2.16 3.02
N PRO A 56 18.51 -2.82 2.50
CA PRO A 56 18.47 -3.53 1.20
C PRO A 56 17.43 -4.65 1.09
N HIS A 57 16.84 -5.04 2.21
CA HIS A 57 15.86 -6.13 2.31
C HIS A 57 14.50 -5.64 2.80
N LYS A 58 14.28 -4.32 2.98
CA LYS A 58 13.03 -3.80 3.49
C LYS A 58 12.70 -2.43 2.93
N THR A 59 11.51 -2.37 2.38
CA THR A 59 10.97 -1.18 1.73
C THR A 59 9.58 -0.89 2.26
N VAL A 60 9.27 0.40 2.40
CA VAL A 60 7.98 0.89 2.87
C VAL A 60 7.46 1.95 1.90
N ALA A 61 6.20 1.80 1.50
CA ALA A 61 5.44 2.83 0.81
C ALA A 61 4.27 3.26 1.71
N ILE A 62 4.08 4.56 1.88
CA ILE A 62 3.03 5.17 2.71
C ILE A 62 2.29 6.19 1.86
N LEU A 63 0.98 6.06 1.79
CA LEU A 63 0.09 7.03 1.16
C LEU A 63 -0.85 7.59 2.22
N ARG A 64 -0.78 8.91 2.39
CA ARG A 64 -1.71 9.66 3.24
C ARG A 64 -2.45 10.70 2.40
N ALA A 65 -3.72 10.92 2.72
CA ALA A 65 -4.56 11.84 1.97
C ALA A 65 -5.58 12.55 2.86
N GLY A 66 -6.29 13.51 2.28
CA GLY A 66 -7.24 14.37 2.97
C GLY A 66 -6.59 15.63 3.53
N GLN A 67 -7.26 16.28 4.48
CA GLN A 67 -6.80 17.53 5.08
C GLN A 67 -5.44 17.33 5.75
N ASP A 68 -4.43 18.04 5.23
CA ASP A 68 -3.04 17.96 5.69
C ASP A 68 -2.48 16.53 5.73
N CYS A 69 -3.00 15.66 4.85
CA CYS A 69 -2.65 14.24 4.78
C CYS A 69 -2.95 13.46 6.08
N ARG A 70 -4.09 13.70 6.74
CA ARG A 70 -4.45 13.06 8.03
C ARG A 70 -5.70 12.18 8.00
N ASP A 71 -6.61 12.39 7.05
CA ASP A 71 -7.90 11.72 7.04
C ASP A 71 -7.77 10.25 6.63
N TYR A 72 -6.83 9.96 5.72
CA TYR A 72 -6.58 8.62 5.18
C TYR A 72 -5.11 8.25 5.30
N ASP A 73 -4.86 6.97 5.59
CA ASP A 73 -3.54 6.40 5.81
C ASP A 73 -3.52 4.94 5.38
N VAL A 74 -2.71 4.63 4.38
CA VAL A 74 -2.41 3.28 3.93
C VAL A 74 -0.91 3.09 3.77
N SER A 75 -0.42 1.89 4.07
CA SER A 75 0.99 1.55 3.89
C SER A 75 1.19 0.14 3.37
N LEU A 76 2.21 -0.01 2.54
CA LEU A 76 2.73 -1.29 2.08
C LEU A 76 4.17 -1.44 2.59
N GLU A 77 4.42 -2.49 3.35
CA GLU A 77 5.76 -2.90 3.75
C GLU A 77 6.12 -4.18 2.99
N VAL A 78 7.33 -4.26 2.43
CA VAL A 78 7.86 -5.45 1.77
C VAL A 78 9.22 -5.75 2.35
N GLU A 79 9.44 -6.98 2.80
CA GLU A 79 10.67 -7.42 3.43
C GLU A 79 11.10 -8.79 2.90
N THR A 80 12.37 -8.94 2.53
CA THR A 80 12.95 -10.24 2.17
C THR A 80 13.73 -10.82 3.34
N GLY A 81 13.66 -12.12 3.55
CA GLY A 81 14.34 -12.78 4.65
C GLY A 81 14.30 -14.31 4.56
N VAL A 82 14.20 -14.96 5.70
CA VAL A 82 14.15 -16.42 5.81
C VAL A 82 12.90 -16.84 6.57
N PHE A 83 12.11 -17.73 5.97
CA PHE A 83 10.93 -18.34 6.60
C PHE A 83 11.04 -19.86 6.50
N ALA A 84 10.89 -20.57 7.62
CA ALA A 84 11.01 -22.03 7.68
C ALA A 84 12.30 -22.58 7.00
N LYS A 85 13.44 -21.92 7.22
CA LYS A 85 14.76 -22.23 6.61
C LYS A 85 14.82 -22.05 5.08
N ARG A 86 13.90 -21.29 4.49
CA ARG A 86 13.83 -21.01 3.05
C ARG A 86 13.90 -19.50 2.79
N PRO A 87 14.50 -19.04 1.68
CA PRO A 87 14.40 -17.65 1.25
C PRO A 87 12.93 -17.25 1.10
N ALA A 88 12.58 -16.07 1.62
CA ALA A 88 11.20 -15.64 1.68
C ALA A 88 11.03 -14.13 1.45
N LEU A 89 9.82 -13.76 1.05
CA LEU A 89 9.33 -12.40 0.93
C LEU A 89 8.07 -12.26 1.80
N GLU A 90 8.05 -11.29 2.69
CA GLU A 90 6.89 -10.87 3.46
C GLU A 90 6.38 -9.54 2.91
N ALA A 91 5.08 -9.43 2.68
CA ALA A 91 4.39 -8.20 2.35
C ALA A 91 3.30 -7.91 3.39
N LYS A 92 3.20 -6.68 3.86
CA LYS A 92 2.15 -6.21 4.79
C LYS A 92 1.47 -4.99 4.21
N PHE A 93 0.18 -5.11 3.90
CA PHE A 93 -0.67 -4.01 3.51
C PHE A 93 -1.54 -3.60 4.70
N LYS A 94 -1.35 -2.37 5.18
CA LYS A 94 -2.11 -1.79 6.30
C LYS A 94 -2.96 -0.66 5.78
N TYR A 95 -4.22 -0.63 6.21
CA TYR A 95 -5.21 0.36 5.80
C TYR A 95 -6.05 0.83 7.00
N PRO A 96 -5.39 1.35 8.06
CA PRO A 96 -6.07 1.71 9.31
C PRO A 96 -7.14 2.80 9.12
N ARG A 97 -6.99 3.67 8.11
CA ARG A 97 -7.95 4.72 7.78
C ARG A 97 -8.07 4.86 6.28
N VAL A 98 -9.21 4.45 5.73
CA VAL A 98 -9.56 4.58 4.31
C VAL A 98 -10.98 5.12 4.17
N PRO A 99 -11.33 5.74 3.03
CA PRO A 99 -12.72 6.07 2.74
C PRO A 99 -13.61 4.83 2.79
N LYS A 100 -14.88 4.99 3.16
CA LYS A 100 -15.84 3.88 3.22
C LYS A 100 -15.88 3.08 1.91
N GLN A 101 -15.91 3.75 0.77
CA GLN A 101 -15.95 3.10 -0.55
C GLN A 101 -14.73 2.21 -0.80
N VAL A 102 -13.55 2.62 -0.32
CA VAL A 102 -12.33 1.82 -0.45
C VAL A 102 -12.39 0.61 0.50
N ASN A 103 -12.94 0.80 1.70
CA ASN A 103 -13.14 -0.31 2.63
C ASN A 103 -14.11 -1.35 2.06
N ASP A 104 -15.26 -0.90 1.56
CA ASP A 104 -16.29 -1.77 0.98
C ASP A 104 -15.70 -2.56 -0.21
N MET A 105 -14.91 -1.93 -1.06
CA MET A 105 -14.18 -2.59 -2.16
C MET A 105 -13.17 -3.63 -1.66
N ILE A 106 -12.44 -3.36 -0.58
CA ILE A 106 -11.52 -4.35 0.02
C ILE A 106 -12.32 -5.55 0.52
N ASP A 107 -13.41 -5.31 1.26
CA ASP A 107 -14.24 -6.37 1.83
C ASP A 107 -14.87 -7.25 0.72
N GLU A 108 -15.32 -6.66 -0.39
CA GLU A 108 -15.79 -7.39 -1.58
C GLU A 108 -14.71 -8.28 -2.20
N ILE A 109 -13.49 -7.78 -2.35
CA ILE A 109 -12.36 -8.56 -2.88
C ILE A 109 -12.04 -9.74 -1.95
N LEU A 110 -12.00 -9.49 -0.64
CA LEU A 110 -11.70 -10.52 0.35
C LEU A 110 -12.78 -11.60 0.40
N ALA A 111 -14.05 -11.26 0.15
CA ALA A 111 -15.17 -12.20 0.15
C ALA A 111 -15.09 -13.26 -0.95
N VAL A 112 -14.35 -13.02 -2.04
CA VAL A 112 -14.17 -13.99 -3.15
C VAL A 112 -13.04 -14.98 -2.88
N LEU A 113 -12.09 -14.64 -2.01
CA LEU A 113 -10.92 -15.47 -1.71
C LEU A 113 -11.24 -16.88 -1.19
N PRO A 114 -12.25 -17.10 -0.32
CA PRO A 114 -12.64 -18.45 0.08
C PRO A 114 -13.01 -19.35 -1.10
N GLY A 115 -13.72 -18.82 -2.11
CA GLY A 115 -14.12 -19.57 -3.29
C GLY A 115 -12.92 -19.96 -4.15
N ILE A 116 -12.01 -19.00 -4.41
CA ILE A 116 -10.76 -19.25 -5.13
C ILE A 116 -9.91 -20.28 -4.38
N ALA A 117 -9.80 -20.13 -3.06
CA ALA A 117 -9.01 -21.02 -2.22
C ALA A 117 -9.54 -22.45 -2.24
N SER A 118 -10.87 -22.64 -2.25
CA SER A 118 -11.49 -23.95 -2.37
C SER A 118 -11.25 -24.58 -3.74
N MET A 119 -11.30 -23.80 -4.83
CA MET A 119 -11.08 -24.33 -6.19
C MET A 119 -9.63 -24.74 -6.45
N ALA A 120 -8.69 -24.14 -5.73
CA ALA A 120 -7.26 -24.38 -5.87
C ALA A 120 -6.70 -25.31 -4.78
N ASP A 121 -7.57 -25.99 -4.02
CA ASP A 121 -7.22 -26.93 -2.94
C ASP A 121 -6.28 -26.34 -1.86
N PHE A 122 -6.48 -25.06 -1.51
CA PHE A 122 -5.67 -24.42 -0.48
C PHE A 122 -6.09 -24.84 0.93
N SER A 123 -5.10 -25.01 1.80
CA SER A 123 -5.35 -25.18 3.22
C SER A 123 -5.72 -23.84 3.85
N HIS A 124 -6.67 -23.81 4.77
CA HIS A 124 -7.01 -22.60 5.50
C HIS A 124 -7.16 -22.88 6.99
N LYS A 125 -6.91 -21.86 7.79
CA LYS A 125 -7.08 -21.83 9.23
C LYS A 125 -7.81 -20.56 9.60
N VAL A 126 -8.99 -20.72 10.20
CA VAL A 126 -9.71 -19.59 10.79
C VAL A 126 -8.93 -19.11 12.00
N GLN A 127 -8.44 -17.87 11.94
CA GLN A 127 -7.69 -17.23 13.01
C GLN A 127 -7.95 -15.72 12.92
N LYS A 128 -8.24 -15.10 14.07
CA LYS A 128 -8.41 -13.66 14.17
C LYS A 128 -7.06 -12.97 13.97
N ASN A 129 -6.94 -12.21 12.88
CA ASN A 129 -5.78 -11.39 12.54
C ASN A 129 -6.12 -9.90 12.76
N PRO A 130 -5.17 -8.97 12.63
CA PRO A 130 -5.47 -7.54 12.73
C PRO A 130 -6.47 -7.11 11.64
N SER A 131 -7.52 -6.37 12.03
CA SER A 131 -8.70 -6.11 11.18
C SER A 131 -8.46 -5.16 10.00
N LYS A 132 -7.36 -4.41 10.00
CA LYS A 132 -6.98 -3.46 8.95
C LYS A 132 -5.58 -3.74 8.41
N GLU A 133 -5.22 -5.01 8.40
CA GLU A 133 -3.96 -5.50 7.87
C GLU A 133 -4.19 -6.77 7.07
N ILE A 134 -3.54 -6.84 5.91
CA ILE A 134 -3.39 -8.06 5.13
C ILE A 134 -1.89 -8.34 5.07
N SER A 135 -1.49 -9.55 5.41
CA SER A 135 -0.08 -9.95 5.29
C SER A 135 0.06 -11.21 4.45
N MET A 136 1.16 -11.29 3.72
CA MET A 136 1.50 -12.42 2.87
C MET A 136 2.95 -12.77 3.08
N ILE A 137 3.25 -14.03 3.31
CA ILE A 137 4.61 -14.58 3.31
C ILE A 137 4.69 -15.56 2.13
N MET A 138 5.68 -15.40 1.28
CA MET A 138 6.01 -16.31 0.20
C MET A 138 7.41 -16.86 0.43
N ALA A 139 7.59 -18.17 0.48
CA ALA A 139 8.87 -18.83 0.71
C ALA A 139 9.18 -19.83 -0.41
N LEU A 140 10.39 -19.76 -0.97
CA LEU A 140 10.81 -20.63 -2.08
C LEU A 140 11.06 -22.06 -1.60
N LYS A 141 10.26 -23.00 -2.11
CA LYS A 141 10.46 -24.44 -1.87
C LYS A 141 11.44 -25.03 -2.86
N ARG A 142 11.28 -24.66 -4.14
CA ARG A 142 12.15 -24.91 -5.29
C ARG A 142 12.17 -23.65 -6.18
N PRO A 143 13.02 -23.54 -7.22
CA PRO A 143 13.01 -22.38 -8.11
C PRO A 143 11.66 -22.08 -8.77
N ASP A 144 10.79 -23.08 -8.88
CA ASP A 144 9.47 -23.05 -9.53
C ASP A 144 8.29 -23.27 -8.56
N GLU A 145 8.55 -23.52 -7.27
CA GLU A 145 7.53 -23.89 -6.27
C GLU A 145 7.67 -23.00 -5.03
N CYS A 146 6.59 -22.32 -4.64
CA CYS A 146 6.55 -21.42 -3.49
C CYS A 146 5.49 -21.86 -2.47
N LEU A 147 5.87 -21.91 -1.19
CA LEU A 147 4.93 -21.94 -0.09
C LEU A 147 4.41 -20.51 0.14
N MET A 148 3.11 -20.30 0.18
CA MET A 148 2.51 -19.00 0.51
C MET A 148 1.68 -19.10 1.78
N VAL A 149 1.72 -18.09 2.63
CA VAL A 149 0.87 -17.91 3.80
C VAL A 149 0.25 -16.53 3.71
N MET A 150 -1.06 -16.45 3.52
CA MET A 150 -1.80 -15.20 3.47
C MET A 150 -2.66 -15.07 4.72
N LYS A 151 -2.56 -13.95 5.42
CA LYS A 151 -3.37 -13.64 6.60
C LYS A 151 -4.28 -12.46 6.28
N LEU A 152 -5.58 -12.70 6.34
CA LEU A 152 -6.64 -11.72 6.21
C LEU A 152 -7.24 -11.43 7.58
N PRO A 153 -7.95 -10.31 7.78
CA PRO A 153 -8.60 -9.96 9.04
C PRO A 153 -9.27 -11.11 9.82
N GLU A 154 -10.00 -11.99 9.12
CA GLU A 154 -10.80 -13.06 9.75
C GLU A 154 -10.27 -14.48 9.52
N VAL A 155 -9.43 -14.69 8.49
CA VAL A 155 -9.00 -16.02 8.03
C VAL A 155 -7.54 -15.99 7.58
N SER A 156 -6.81 -17.08 7.82
CA SER A 156 -5.47 -17.32 7.26
C SER A 156 -5.52 -18.46 6.25
N TYR A 157 -4.89 -18.29 5.08
CA TYR A 157 -4.74 -19.29 4.02
C TYR A 157 -3.28 -19.72 3.90
N ILE A 158 -3.05 -20.99 3.59
CA ILE A 158 -1.74 -21.61 3.35
C ILE A 158 -1.81 -22.34 2.01
N PHE A 159 -0.85 -22.01 1.14
CA PHE A 159 -0.71 -22.52 -0.22
C PHE A 159 0.60 -23.30 -0.27
N PHE A 160 0.58 -24.51 -0.83
CA PHE A 160 1.72 -25.44 -0.87
C PHE A 160 2.34 -25.59 -2.24
#